data_AF-A0AAJ0MI59-F1
#
_entry.id   AF-A0AAJ0MI59-F1
#
_cell.length_a   1.000
_cell.length_b   1.000
_cell.length_c   1.000
_cell.angle_alpha   90.00
_cell.angle_beta   90.00
_cell.angle_gamma   90.00
#
_symmetry.space_group_name_H-M   'P 1'
#
loop_
_entity.id
_entity.type
_entity.pdbx_description
1 polymer ?
#
loop_
_entity_poly.entity_id
_entity_poly.type
_entity_poly.pdbx_seq_one_letter_code
_entity_poly.pdbx_strand_id
1 'polypeptide(L)'
;MAPSPPKSSSTGIGSILKFLAILICIVTPAVNYLERRLESFYIFEIDHLKDLSQRGIDAHGNDTRAIVSYIVDELTTRTSTKNHINVEEEWVFNNAGGAMGAMYIIHASITEYLIIFGTAVGTEGHTGRHTADDYFHILTGEQWAYVPGQYEREVYPAGSVHHLQRGEVKQYKMPDSCFALEYARGWIPPMLFFGFGDGLSSTLDFYTLWRMSYVTAKLMGGNLLAGKF
;
A
#
# COMPACT_ATOMS: atom_id res chain seq x y z
N MET A 1 -10.90 -7.54 -70.34
CA MET A 1 -10.38 -6.89 -69.12
C MET A 1 -10.93 -7.64 -67.93
N ALA A 2 -10.11 -8.42 -67.22
CA ALA A 2 -10.52 -9.07 -65.98
C ALA A 2 -10.38 -8.08 -64.81
N PRO A 3 -11.32 -8.03 -63.85
CA PRO A 3 -11.21 -7.15 -62.69
C PRO A 3 -10.09 -7.65 -61.76
N SER A 4 -9.23 -6.73 -61.34
CA SER A 4 -8.18 -7.01 -60.35
C SER A 4 -8.79 -7.43 -59.00
N PRO A 5 -8.20 -8.41 -58.29
CA PRO A 5 -8.75 -8.89 -57.03
C PRO A 5 -8.62 -7.81 -55.94
N PRO A 6 -9.55 -7.76 -54.96
CA PRO A 6 -9.50 -6.79 -53.89
C PRO A 6 -8.25 -7.04 -53.02
N LYS A 7 -7.47 -5.99 -52.79
CA LYS A 7 -6.36 -6.03 -51.83
C LYS A 7 -6.95 -6.23 -50.44
N SER A 8 -6.79 -7.44 -49.90
CA SER A 8 -7.07 -7.76 -48.50
C SER A 8 -6.27 -6.83 -47.60
N SER A 9 -6.97 -5.99 -46.83
CA SER A 9 -6.42 -5.08 -45.83
C SER A 9 -6.07 -5.83 -44.54
N SER A 10 -5.05 -6.68 -44.59
CA SER A 10 -4.50 -7.39 -43.42
C SER A 10 -3.63 -6.49 -42.51
N THR A 11 -3.60 -5.18 -42.76
CA THR A 11 -2.66 -4.21 -42.18
C THR A 11 -2.92 -3.88 -40.71
N GLY A 12 -4.13 -4.09 -40.18
CA GLY A 12 -4.49 -3.69 -38.81
C GLY A 12 -3.86 -4.57 -37.72
N ILE A 13 -4.08 -5.89 -37.79
CA ILE A 13 -3.65 -6.83 -36.75
C ILE A 13 -2.12 -6.96 -36.73
N GLY A 14 -1.48 -7.03 -37.90
CA GLY A 14 -0.01 -7.12 -37.98
C GLY A 14 0.71 -5.87 -37.48
N SER A 15 0.12 -4.69 -37.64
CA SER A 15 0.67 -3.44 -37.10
C SER A 15 0.55 -3.37 -35.58
N ILE A 16 -0.60 -3.76 -35.04
CA ILE A 16 -0.84 -3.82 -33.58
C ILE A 16 0.10 -4.84 -32.91
N LEU A 17 0.26 -6.03 -33.48
CA LEU A 17 1.17 -7.05 -32.93
C LEU A 17 2.62 -6.57 -32.95
N LYS A 18 3.05 -5.88 -34.01
CA LYS A 18 4.40 -5.28 -34.07
C LYS A 18 4.58 -4.20 -33.01
N PHE A 19 3.59 -3.31 -32.83
CA PHE A 19 3.63 -2.29 -31.79
C PHE A 19 3.71 -2.89 -30.40
N LEU A 20 2.86 -3.89 -30.09
CA LEU A 20 2.87 -4.59 -28.81
C LEU A 20 4.21 -5.31 -28.57
N ALA A 21 4.77 -5.97 -29.59
CA ALA A 21 6.07 -6.62 -29.48
C ALA A 21 7.19 -5.60 -29.17
N ILE A 22 7.21 -4.44 -29.85
CA ILE A 22 8.16 -3.37 -29.58
C ILE A 22 7.97 -2.82 -28.16
N LEU A 23 6.73 -2.57 -27.76
CA LEU A 23 6.39 -2.09 -26.42
C LEU A 23 6.89 -3.06 -25.35
N ILE A 24 6.63 -4.36 -25.50
CA ILE A 24 7.11 -5.39 -24.58
C ILE A 24 8.64 -5.43 -24.54
N CYS A 25 9.31 -5.35 -25.71
CA CYS A 25 10.76 -5.35 -25.80
C CYS A 25 11.43 -4.15 -25.12
N ILE A 26 10.75 -3.01 -25.01
CA ILE A 26 11.26 -1.81 -24.34
C ILE A 26 10.87 -1.80 -22.85
N VAL A 27 9.59 -2.06 -22.55
CA VAL A 27 9.05 -1.99 -21.19
C VAL A 27 9.61 -3.10 -20.32
N THR A 28 9.77 -4.32 -20.83
CA THR A 28 10.22 -5.46 -20.01
C THR A 28 11.64 -5.25 -19.46
N PRO A 29 12.66 -4.86 -20.25
CA PRO A 29 13.98 -4.55 -19.70
C PRO A 29 13.96 -3.37 -18.73
N ALA A 30 13.18 -2.33 -19.01
CA ALA A 30 13.06 -1.16 -18.14
C ALA A 30 12.46 -1.53 -16.77
N VAL A 31 11.35 -2.27 -16.76
CA VAL A 31 10.73 -2.77 -15.52
C VAL A 31 11.69 -3.68 -14.78
N ASN A 32 12.33 -4.64 -15.45
CA ASN A 32 13.32 -5.52 -14.80
C ASN A 32 14.51 -4.75 -14.22
N TYR A 33 14.95 -3.68 -14.88
CA TYR A 33 16.03 -2.83 -14.38
C TYR A 33 15.62 -2.06 -13.12
N LEU A 34 14.41 -1.48 -13.12
CA LEU A 34 13.87 -0.76 -11.96
C LEU A 34 13.58 -1.71 -10.79
N GLU A 35 13.03 -2.89 -11.09
CA GLU A 35 12.73 -3.95 -10.12
C GLU A 35 13.97 -4.35 -9.32
N ARG A 36 15.11 -4.53 -10.00
CA ARG A 36 16.40 -4.87 -9.36
C ARG A 36 16.97 -3.75 -8.48
N ARG A 37 16.42 -2.54 -8.58
CA ARG A 37 16.85 -1.34 -7.85
C ARG A 37 15.79 -0.84 -6.88
N LEU A 38 14.72 -1.59 -6.66
CA LEU A 38 13.64 -1.18 -5.76
C LEU A 38 14.15 -0.73 -4.40
N GLU A 39 15.10 -1.47 -3.82
CA GLU A 39 15.70 -1.13 -2.52
C GLU A 39 16.38 0.24 -2.49
N SER A 40 16.95 0.70 -3.61
CA SER A 40 17.62 2.01 -3.67
C SER A 40 16.66 3.19 -3.62
N PHE A 41 15.36 2.94 -3.79
CA PHE A 41 14.34 3.98 -3.63
C PHE A 41 13.85 4.08 -2.19
N TYR A 42 14.09 3.10 -1.33
CA TYR A 42 13.49 3.06 0.00
C TYR A 42 14.13 4.06 0.98
N ILE A 43 13.31 4.75 1.77
CA ILE A 43 13.78 5.67 2.82
C ILE A 43 13.47 5.19 4.24
N PHE A 44 12.63 4.16 4.37
CA PHE A 44 12.31 3.52 5.65
C PHE A 44 13.02 2.18 5.77
N GLU A 45 13.55 1.91 6.96
CA GLU A 45 14.20 0.66 7.30
C GLU A 45 13.26 -0.19 8.15
N ILE A 46 13.00 -1.44 7.76
CA ILE A 46 12.03 -2.31 8.46
C ILE A 46 12.41 -2.50 9.93
N ASP A 47 13.69 -2.74 10.21
CA ASP A 47 14.17 -2.93 11.59
C ASP A 47 14.01 -1.66 12.42
N HIS A 48 14.17 -0.48 11.81
CA HIS A 48 13.94 0.80 12.48
C HIS A 48 12.46 1.01 12.78
N LEU A 49 11.56 0.74 11.83
CA LEU A 49 10.12 0.84 12.06
C LEU A 49 9.65 -0.13 13.15
N LYS A 50 10.17 -1.36 13.16
CA LYS A 50 9.88 -2.36 14.19
C LYS A 50 10.32 -1.88 15.57
N ASP A 51 11.57 -1.43 15.69
CA ASP A 51 12.11 -0.87 16.93
C ASP A 51 11.32 0.36 17.40
N LEU A 52 11.01 1.27 16.49
CA LEU A 52 10.25 2.49 16.75
C LEU A 52 8.84 2.19 17.26
N SER A 53 8.11 1.27 16.60
CA SER A 53 6.80 0.83 17.07
C SER A 53 6.88 0.22 18.47
N GLN A 54 7.88 -0.64 18.74
CA GLN A 54 8.03 -1.25 20.06
C GLN A 54 8.32 -0.22 21.14
N ARG A 55 9.23 0.73 20.90
CA ARG A 55 9.53 1.81 21.86
C ARG A 55 8.32 2.71 22.11
N GLY A 56 7.53 3.01 21.09
CA GLY A 56 6.28 3.75 21.25
C GLY A 56 5.31 3.02 22.17
N ILE A 57 5.13 1.71 21.96
CA ILE A 57 4.28 0.85 22.82
C ILE A 57 4.83 0.80 24.24
N ASP A 58 6.13 0.60 24.43
CA ASP A 58 6.75 0.52 25.75
C ASP A 58 6.61 1.84 26.53
N ALA A 59 6.67 2.98 25.83
CA ALA A 59 6.55 4.30 26.43
C ALA A 59 5.10 4.69 26.78
N HIS A 60 4.12 4.22 26.02
CA HIS A 60 2.74 4.74 26.06
C HIS A 60 1.65 3.67 26.29
N GLY A 61 2.02 2.39 26.36
CA GLY A 61 1.12 1.28 26.63
C GLY A 61 -0.02 1.18 25.61
N ASN A 62 -1.26 1.31 26.07
CA ASN A 62 -2.45 1.21 25.22
C ASN A 62 -2.97 2.57 24.70
N ASP A 63 -2.25 3.67 24.92
CA ASP A 63 -2.62 4.98 24.36
C ASP A 63 -2.17 5.08 22.89
N THR A 64 -3.02 4.62 21.97
CA THR A 64 -2.75 4.64 20.52
C THR A 64 -2.36 6.04 20.03
N ARG A 65 -2.99 7.10 20.55
CA ARG A 65 -2.69 8.48 20.11
C ARG A 65 -1.27 8.86 20.49
N ALA A 66 -0.88 8.61 21.74
CA ALA A 66 0.47 8.90 22.21
C ALA A 66 1.53 8.06 21.46
N ILE A 67 1.25 6.79 21.17
CA ILE A 67 2.13 5.94 20.34
C ILE A 67 2.32 6.56 18.95
N VAL A 68 1.23 6.95 18.27
CA VAL A 68 1.29 7.54 16.94
C VAL A 68 2.08 8.85 16.94
N SER A 69 1.83 9.74 17.92
CA SER A 69 2.59 10.98 18.07
C SER A 69 4.08 10.71 18.27
N TYR A 70 4.45 9.74 19.12
CA TYR A 70 5.84 9.34 19.35
C TYR A 70 6.53 8.88 18.05
N ILE A 71 5.85 8.04 17.26
CA ILE A 71 6.37 7.54 15.97
C ILE A 71 6.58 8.70 15.00
N VAL A 72 5.58 9.55 14.79
CA VAL A 72 5.66 10.67 13.85
C VAL A 72 6.75 11.65 14.27
N ASP A 73 6.83 12.00 15.56
CA ASP A 73 7.85 12.90 16.08
C ASP A 73 9.25 12.37 15.80
N GLU A 74 9.53 11.10 16.07
CA GLU A 74 10.85 10.53 15.77
C GLU A 74 11.18 10.59 14.27
N LEU A 75 10.22 10.26 13.40
CA LEU A 75 10.42 10.31 11.95
C LEU A 75 10.71 11.73 11.45
N THR A 76 10.25 12.79 12.13
CA THR A 76 10.59 14.18 11.79
C THR A 76 12.03 14.56 12.14
N THR A 77 12.65 13.86 13.09
CA THR A 77 14.04 14.14 13.51
C THR A 77 15.08 13.54 12.57
N ARG A 78 14.71 12.52 11.78
CA ARG A 78 15.62 11.79 10.92
C ARG A 78 15.80 12.48 9.56
N THR A 79 17.05 12.70 9.17
CA THR A 79 17.38 13.37 7.90
C THR A 79 16.82 12.65 6.67
N SER A 80 16.71 11.31 6.70
CA SER A 80 16.21 10.51 5.57
C SER A 80 14.70 10.63 5.36
N THR A 81 13.93 10.97 6.40
CA THR A 81 12.45 10.93 6.35
C THR A 81 11.81 12.30 6.55
N LYS A 82 12.45 13.25 7.24
CA LYS A 82 11.85 14.53 7.64
C LYS A 82 11.22 15.36 6.50
N ASN A 83 11.76 15.25 5.28
CA ASN A 83 11.28 15.99 4.11
C ASN A 83 10.25 15.21 3.29
N HIS A 84 9.97 13.97 3.68
CA HIS A 84 9.17 13.01 2.92
C HIS A 84 7.90 12.58 3.67
N ILE A 85 7.70 13.05 4.90
CA ILE A 85 6.55 12.69 5.73
C ILE A 85 5.56 13.86 5.88
N ASN A 86 4.32 13.49 6.09
CA ASN A 86 3.18 14.36 6.36
C ASN A 86 2.86 14.33 7.85
N VAL A 87 3.03 15.47 8.53
CA VAL A 87 2.69 15.64 9.95
C VAL A 87 1.28 16.16 10.17
N GLU A 88 0.56 16.52 9.10
CA GLU A 88 -0.85 16.87 9.19
C GLU A 88 -1.67 15.58 9.39
N GLU A 89 -2.05 15.29 10.64
CA GLU A 89 -2.87 14.12 11.02
C GLU A 89 -4.27 14.24 10.43
N GLU A 90 -4.41 13.76 9.19
CA GLU A 90 -5.67 13.70 8.48
C GLU A 90 -6.13 12.25 8.31
N TRP A 91 -7.27 11.93 8.91
CA TRP A 91 -7.89 10.61 8.84
C TRP A 91 -8.93 10.53 7.72
N VAL A 92 -8.85 9.47 6.93
CA VAL A 92 -9.85 9.12 5.92
C VAL A 92 -10.29 7.67 6.09
N PHE A 93 -11.57 7.38 5.83
CA PHE A 93 -12.02 5.99 5.76
C PHE A 93 -11.41 5.30 4.52
N ASN A 94 -11.15 4.01 4.66
CA ASN A 94 -10.74 3.14 3.57
C ASN A 94 -11.58 1.85 3.60
N ASN A 95 -12.14 1.51 2.44
CA ASN A 95 -12.91 0.29 2.21
C ASN A 95 -12.24 -0.50 1.08
N ALA A 96 -11.79 -1.71 1.39
CA ALA A 96 -11.15 -2.58 0.41
C ALA A 96 -11.21 -4.06 0.85
N GLY A 97 -11.42 -4.97 -0.10
CA GLY A 97 -11.44 -6.41 0.17
C GLY A 97 -12.53 -6.88 1.13
N GLY A 98 -13.63 -6.13 1.25
CA GLY A 98 -14.70 -6.37 2.23
C GLY A 98 -14.41 -5.80 3.62
N ALA A 99 -13.19 -5.32 3.88
CA ALA A 99 -12.83 -4.69 5.14
C ALA A 99 -13.05 -3.17 5.08
N MET A 100 -13.37 -2.61 6.24
CA MET A 100 -13.43 -1.17 6.48
C MET A 100 -12.49 -0.78 7.62
N GLY A 101 -11.74 0.30 7.43
CA GLY A 101 -10.93 0.93 8.46
C GLY A 101 -10.78 2.42 8.20
N ALA A 102 -9.98 3.08 9.02
CA ALA A 102 -9.55 4.45 8.82
C ALA A 102 -8.02 4.47 8.71
N MET A 103 -7.52 5.41 7.91
CA MET A 103 -6.10 5.60 7.74
C MET A 103 -5.66 7.05 7.87
N TYR A 104 -4.47 7.24 8.42
CA TYR A 104 -3.71 8.49 8.39
C TYR A 104 -2.43 8.26 7.58
N ILE A 105 -2.29 9.00 6.48
CA ILE A 105 -1.16 8.86 5.55
C ILE A 105 0.02 9.71 6.02
N ILE A 106 1.07 9.03 6.52
CA ILE A 106 2.33 9.65 6.94
C ILE A 106 3.26 9.83 5.73
N HIS A 107 3.33 8.86 4.82
CA HIS A 107 4.13 8.93 3.60
C HIS A 107 3.42 8.25 2.44
N ALA A 108 3.57 8.79 1.23
CA ALA A 108 3.22 8.11 -0.01
C ALA A 108 4.19 8.51 -1.13
N SER A 109 4.72 7.52 -1.83
CA SER A 109 5.53 7.63 -3.05
C SER A 109 5.17 6.50 -4.02
N ILE A 110 5.82 6.43 -5.19
CA ILE A 110 5.58 5.35 -6.17
C ILE A 110 6.08 4.01 -5.62
N THR A 111 7.08 4.02 -4.74
CA THR A 111 7.73 2.82 -4.23
C THR A 111 7.45 2.49 -2.76
N GLU A 112 6.90 3.42 -1.97
CA GLU A 112 6.60 3.22 -0.55
C GLU A 112 5.35 3.98 -0.10
N TYR A 113 4.64 3.44 0.89
CA TYR A 113 3.79 4.24 1.77
C TYR A 113 4.05 3.87 3.23
N LEU A 114 3.76 4.82 4.11
CA LEU A 114 3.70 4.61 5.55
C LEU A 114 2.42 5.24 6.05
N ILE A 115 1.55 4.45 6.68
CA ILE A 115 0.27 4.93 7.20
C ILE A 115 0.04 4.39 8.61
N ILE A 116 -0.81 5.07 9.37
CA ILE A 116 -1.52 4.40 10.47
C ILE A 116 -2.81 3.86 9.88
N PHE A 117 -3.06 2.57 10.00
CA PHE A 117 -4.33 1.95 9.61
C PHE A 117 -4.95 1.25 10.81
N GLY A 118 -6.26 1.31 10.93
CA GLY A 118 -6.96 0.56 11.95
C GLY A 118 -8.46 0.75 11.97
N THR A 119 -9.07 0.19 12.98
CA THR A 119 -10.50 0.25 13.26
C THR A 119 -10.70 0.33 14.76
N ALA A 120 -11.71 1.09 15.20
CA ALA A 120 -12.11 1.13 16.60
C ALA A 120 -13.22 0.10 16.93
N VAL A 121 -13.75 -0.60 15.94
CA VAL A 121 -14.95 -1.47 16.06
C VAL A 121 -14.77 -2.86 15.47
N GLY A 122 -13.55 -3.19 15.03
CA GLY A 122 -13.24 -4.42 14.31
C GLY A 122 -13.50 -4.35 12.80
N THR A 123 -12.93 -5.31 12.06
CA THR A 123 -13.03 -5.45 10.61
C THR A 123 -12.55 -6.84 10.16
N GLU A 124 -13.00 -7.32 9.01
CA GLU A 124 -12.47 -8.55 8.39
C GLU A 124 -12.55 -8.48 6.86
N GLY A 125 -11.65 -9.17 6.18
CA GLY A 125 -11.66 -9.17 4.73
C GLY A 125 -10.51 -9.91 4.09
N HIS A 126 -10.42 -9.72 2.78
CA HIS A 126 -9.35 -10.19 1.93
C HIS A 126 -8.18 -9.20 2.00
N THR A 127 -6.95 -9.67 2.19
CA THR A 127 -5.79 -8.76 2.29
C THR A 127 -5.46 -8.04 1.00
N GLY A 128 -5.84 -8.62 -0.14
CA GLY A 128 -5.42 -8.16 -1.46
C GLY A 128 -4.21 -8.96 -1.95
N ARG A 129 -3.95 -8.88 -3.26
CA ARG A 129 -2.74 -9.43 -3.88
C ARG A 129 -1.95 -8.26 -4.44
N HIS A 130 -0.90 -7.87 -3.73
CA HIS A 130 -0.20 -6.62 -3.98
C HIS A 130 1.11 -6.82 -4.74
N THR A 131 1.54 -5.74 -5.40
CA THR A 131 2.84 -5.60 -6.10
C THR A 131 3.94 -5.06 -5.18
N ALA A 132 3.71 -5.10 -3.87
CA ALA A 132 4.59 -4.66 -2.80
C ALA A 132 4.51 -5.65 -1.63
N ASP A 133 5.57 -5.69 -0.83
CA ASP A 133 5.51 -6.26 0.52
C ASP A 133 4.82 -5.26 1.44
N ASP A 134 4.07 -5.77 2.41
CA ASP A 134 3.33 -4.95 3.36
C ASP A 134 3.54 -5.47 4.81
N TYR A 135 3.86 -4.56 5.72
CA TYR A 135 4.26 -4.83 7.09
C TYR A 135 3.33 -4.10 8.05
N PHE A 136 2.50 -4.86 8.76
CA PHE A 136 1.62 -4.35 9.81
C PHE A 136 2.32 -4.47 11.16
N HIS A 137 2.88 -3.37 11.64
CA HIS A 137 3.40 -3.28 13.01
C HIS A 137 2.22 -3.00 13.95
N ILE A 138 1.74 -4.02 14.67
CA ILE A 138 0.54 -3.90 15.50
C ILE A 138 0.87 -3.02 16.71
N LEU A 139 0.24 -1.85 16.79
CA LEU A 139 0.46 -0.87 17.87
C LEU A 139 -0.43 -1.17 19.07
N THR A 140 -1.71 -1.43 18.81
CA THR A 140 -2.72 -1.74 19.84
C THR A 140 -3.71 -2.77 19.31
N GLY A 141 -4.25 -3.60 20.20
CA GLY A 141 -5.19 -4.66 19.84
C GLY A 141 -4.50 -5.90 19.28
N GLU A 142 -5.21 -6.63 18.43
CA GLU A 142 -4.70 -7.82 17.74
C GLU A 142 -5.22 -7.92 16.31
N GLN A 143 -4.43 -8.54 15.44
CA GLN A 143 -4.81 -8.91 14.08
C GLN A 143 -4.70 -10.42 13.94
N TRP A 144 -5.67 -11.04 13.27
CA TRP A 144 -5.65 -12.44 12.92
C TRP A 144 -5.46 -12.58 11.41
N ALA A 145 -4.80 -13.65 11.00
CA ALA A 145 -4.66 -13.99 9.59
C ALA A 145 -4.90 -15.48 9.35
N TYR A 146 -5.29 -15.82 8.14
CA TYR A 146 -5.58 -17.18 7.75
C TYR A 146 -5.32 -17.40 6.27
N VAL A 147 -4.77 -18.58 5.94
CA VAL A 147 -4.59 -19.05 4.56
C VAL A 147 -5.36 -20.35 4.33
N PRO A 148 -6.03 -20.51 3.17
CA PRO A 148 -6.78 -21.73 2.86
C PRO A 148 -5.94 -23.01 2.99
N GLY A 149 -6.51 -24.02 3.64
CA GLY A 149 -5.88 -25.32 3.84
C GLY A 149 -5.20 -25.49 5.21
N GLN A 150 -5.09 -24.42 5.98
CA GLN A 150 -4.82 -24.52 7.42
C GLN A 150 -6.14 -24.67 8.19
N TYR A 151 -6.07 -25.12 9.44
CA TYR A 151 -7.24 -25.19 10.33
C TYR A 151 -7.14 -24.23 11.52
N GLU A 152 -5.93 -23.73 11.78
CA GLU A 152 -5.64 -22.74 12.82
C GLU A 152 -5.35 -21.38 12.19
N ARG A 153 -5.68 -20.32 12.94
CA ARG A 153 -5.38 -18.94 12.55
C ARG A 153 -4.02 -18.51 13.08
N GLU A 154 -3.39 -17.59 12.37
CA GLU A 154 -2.27 -16.81 12.88
C GLU A 154 -2.81 -15.66 13.76
N VAL A 155 -2.10 -15.33 14.83
CA VAL A 155 -2.47 -14.24 15.76
C VAL A 155 -1.28 -13.31 15.95
N TYR A 156 -1.51 -12.03 15.70
CA TYR A 156 -0.54 -10.94 15.77
C TYR A 156 -0.99 -9.93 16.83
N PRO A 157 -0.51 -10.03 18.09
CA PRO A 157 -0.82 -9.07 19.14
C PRO A 157 0.00 -7.78 19.00
N ALA A 158 -0.29 -6.76 19.81
CA ALA A 158 0.53 -5.56 19.93
C ALA A 158 2.04 -5.88 20.12
N GLY A 159 2.90 -5.15 19.41
CA GLY A 159 4.36 -5.35 19.36
C GLY A 159 4.82 -6.38 18.33
N SER A 160 3.91 -7.15 17.74
CA SER A 160 4.22 -8.07 16.65
C SER A 160 4.17 -7.38 15.27
N VAL A 161 4.71 -8.07 14.25
CA VAL A 161 4.66 -7.64 12.86
C VAL A 161 4.01 -8.74 12.01
N HIS A 162 2.90 -8.41 11.35
CA HIS A 162 2.34 -9.26 10.30
C HIS A 162 2.89 -8.82 8.94
N HIS A 163 3.74 -9.66 8.36
CA HIS A 163 4.32 -9.45 7.04
C HIS A 163 3.49 -10.18 5.98
N LEU A 164 2.88 -9.40 5.09
CA LEU A 164 2.25 -9.88 3.87
C LEU A 164 3.25 -9.78 2.72
N GLN A 165 3.70 -10.95 2.26
CA GLN A 165 4.65 -11.02 1.16
C GLN A 165 4.00 -10.61 -0.16
N ARG A 166 4.77 -9.92 -0.99
CA ARG A 166 4.34 -9.53 -2.34
C ARG A 166 3.76 -10.70 -3.12
N GLY A 167 2.56 -10.51 -3.69
CA GLY A 167 1.87 -11.51 -4.51
C GLY A 167 1.13 -12.60 -3.71
N GLU A 168 1.32 -12.66 -2.40
CA GLU A 168 0.55 -13.54 -1.52
C GLU A 168 -0.79 -12.93 -1.14
N VAL A 169 -1.64 -13.74 -0.52
CA VAL A 169 -2.97 -13.34 -0.08
C VAL A 169 -3.35 -14.11 1.16
N LYS A 170 -4.01 -13.44 2.10
CA LYS A 170 -4.63 -14.05 3.28
C LYS A 170 -6.06 -13.51 3.44
N GLN A 171 -6.85 -14.21 4.25
CA GLN A 171 -7.93 -13.57 4.98
C GLN A 171 -7.31 -12.90 6.21
N TYR A 172 -7.78 -11.72 6.57
CA TYR A 172 -7.41 -11.09 7.83
C TYR A 172 -8.64 -10.61 8.60
N LYS A 173 -8.45 -10.43 9.91
CA LYS A 173 -9.45 -9.89 10.81
C LYS A 173 -8.80 -9.06 11.91
N MET A 174 -9.36 -7.91 12.22
CA MET A 174 -9.17 -7.21 13.49
C MET A 174 -10.46 -7.42 14.28
N PRO A 175 -10.49 -8.30 15.30
CA PRO A 175 -11.74 -8.71 15.94
C PRO A 175 -12.43 -7.60 16.73
N ASP A 176 -11.67 -6.62 17.21
CA ASP A 176 -12.11 -5.45 17.96
C ASP A 176 -11.22 -4.25 17.58
N SER A 177 -11.12 -3.21 18.42
CA SER A 177 -10.23 -2.08 18.26
C SER A 177 -8.78 -2.52 18.04
N CYS A 178 -8.22 -2.16 16.89
CA CYS A 178 -6.87 -2.52 16.47
C CYS A 178 -6.31 -1.44 15.56
N PHE A 179 -5.06 -1.04 15.80
CA PHE A 179 -4.34 -0.06 14.99
C PHE A 179 -2.91 -0.53 14.77
N ALA A 180 -2.42 -0.33 13.56
CA ALA A 180 -1.08 -0.70 13.14
C ALA A 180 -0.39 0.48 12.44
N LEU A 181 0.93 0.55 12.58
CA LEU A 181 1.77 1.26 11.63
C LEU A 181 1.98 0.32 10.44
N GLU A 182 1.41 0.68 9.31
CA GLU A 182 1.44 -0.12 8.08
C GLU A 182 2.46 0.49 7.13
N TYR A 183 3.46 -0.33 6.75
CA TYR A 183 4.52 0.04 5.84
C TYR A 183 4.50 -0.88 4.63
N ALA A 184 4.27 -0.33 3.44
CA ALA A 184 4.41 -1.07 2.21
C ALA A 184 5.61 -0.57 1.40
N ARG A 185 6.32 -1.53 0.78
CA ARG A 185 7.48 -1.27 -0.08
C ARG A 185 7.45 -2.13 -1.35
N GLY A 186 7.60 -1.49 -2.49
CA GLY A 186 7.38 -2.07 -3.82
C GLY A 186 6.51 -1.15 -4.68
N TRP A 187 5.92 -1.63 -5.76
CA TRP A 187 5.15 -0.74 -6.63
C TRP A 187 3.78 -0.43 -6.02
N ILE A 188 3.59 0.80 -5.52
CA ILE A 188 2.37 1.23 -4.83
C ILE A 188 1.19 1.53 -5.77
N PRO A 189 1.35 2.22 -6.92
CA PRO A 189 0.20 2.60 -7.74
C PRO A 189 -0.72 1.44 -8.17
N PRO A 190 -0.22 0.25 -8.52
CA PRO A 190 -1.10 -0.89 -8.83
C PRO A 190 -1.94 -1.37 -7.63
N MET A 191 -1.53 -1.11 -6.39
CA MET A 191 -2.32 -1.46 -5.20
C MET A 191 -3.60 -0.62 -5.08
N LEU A 192 -3.61 0.60 -5.63
CA LEU A 192 -4.76 1.51 -5.55
C LEU A 192 -6.02 0.92 -6.20
N PHE A 193 -5.90 0.05 -7.20
CA PHE A 193 -7.05 -0.61 -7.80
C PHE A 193 -7.81 -1.49 -6.80
N PHE A 194 -7.07 -2.17 -5.92
CA PHE A 194 -7.68 -2.91 -4.81
C PHE A 194 -8.24 -1.94 -3.76
N GLY A 195 -7.45 -0.93 -3.37
CA GLY A 195 -7.87 0.09 -2.40
C GLY A 195 -9.10 0.90 -2.79
N PHE A 196 -9.43 0.97 -4.09
CA PHE A 196 -10.62 1.67 -4.61
C PHE A 196 -11.78 0.73 -4.92
N GLY A 197 -11.57 -0.60 -4.91
CA GLY A 197 -12.55 -1.57 -5.36
C GLY A 197 -13.90 -1.38 -4.67
N ASP A 198 -13.94 -1.49 -3.35
CA ASP A 198 -15.19 -1.37 -2.61
C ASP A 198 -15.73 0.07 -2.61
N GLY A 199 -14.87 1.09 -2.69
CA GLY A 199 -15.29 2.47 -2.89
C GLY A 199 -16.08 2.68 -4.18
N LEU A 200 -15.67 2.02 -5.26
CA LEU A 200 -16.28 2.13 -6.59
C LEU A 200 -17.44 1.17 -6.84
N SER A 201 -17.51 0.04 -6.13
CA SER A 201 -18.51 -1.00 -6.40
C SER A 201 -19.39 -1.43 -5.21
N SER A 202 -19.09 -0.97 -4.00
CA SER A 202 -19.82 -1.36 -2.78
C SER A 202 -20.40 -0.15 -2.05
N THR A 203 -19.56 0.68 -1.43
CA THR A 203 -20.02 1.81 -0.61
C THR A 203 -20.52 2.97 -1.46
N LEU A 204 -19.94 3.15 -2.66
CA LEU A 204 -20.21 4.28 -3.57
C LEU A 204 -20.01 5.65 -2.91
N ASP A 205 -19.18 5.71 -1.86
CA ASP A 205 -18.80 6.97 -1.21
C ASP A 205 -17.72 7.67 -2.03
N PHE A 206 -18.17 8.35 -3.08
CA PHE A 206 -17.29 9.09 -3.98
C PHE A 206 -16.59 10.26 -3.29
N TYR A 207 -17.14 10.79 -2.19
CA TYR A 207 -16.49 11.86 -1.44
C TYR A 207 -15.26 11.34 -0.71
N THR A 208 -15.40 10.24 0.04
CA THR A 208 -14.26 9.58 0.70
C THR A 208 -13.23 9.10 -0.32
N LEU A 209 -13.67 8.50 -1.42
CA LEU A 209 -12.77 8.06 -2.51
C LEU A 209 -11.98 9.23 -3.10
N TRP A 210 -12.65 10.36 -3.37
CA TRP A 210 -12.00 11.59 -3.83
C TRP A 210 -10.99 12.11 -2.81
N ARG A 211 -11.37 12.17 -1.53
CA ARG A 211 -10.50 12.73 -0.49
C ARG A 211 -9.23 11.90 -0.33
N MET A 212 -9.37 10.58 -0.24
CA MET A 212 -8.24 9.65 -0.24
C MET A 212 -7.35 9.85 -1.47
N SER A 213 -7.94 9.89 -2.68
CA SER A 213 -7.19 10.06 -3.93
C SER A 213 -6.42 11.39 -3.94
N TYR A 214 -7.04 12.47 -3.48
CA TYR A 214 -6.42 13.79 -3.40
C TYR A 214 -5.23 13.79 -2.42
N VAL A 215 -5.39 13.26 -1.21
CA VAL A 215 -4.30 13.21 -0.21
C VAL A 215 -3.14 12.36 -0.72
N THR A 216 -3.42 11.16 -1.22
CA THR A 216 -2.39 10.27 -1.80
C THR A 216 -1.66 10.94 -2.96
N ALA A 217 -2.38 11.58 -3.88
CA ALA A 217 -1.77 12.28 -5.02
C ALA A 217 -0.94 13.49 -4.59
N LYS A 218 -1.40 14.28 -3.60
CA LYS A 218 -0.66 15.42 -3.04
C LYS A 218 0.68 14.95 -2.47
N LEU A 219 0.67 13.89 -1.66
CA LEU A 219 1.87 13.38 -1.00
C LEU A 219 2.82 12.69 -1.98
N MET A 220 2.29 11.85 -2.87
CA MET A 220 3.07 11.19 -3.92
C MET A 220 3.71 12.20 -4.88
N GLY A 221 2.96 13.22 -5.31
CA GLY A 221 3.47 14.30 -6.14
C GLY A 221 4.54 15.14 -5.41
N GLY A 222 4.32 15.44 -4.13
CA GLY A 222 5.31 16.14 -3.30
C GLY A 222 6.63 15.36 -3.17
N ASN A 223 6.55 14.06 -2.93
CA ASN A 223 7.73 13.18 -2.86
C ASN A 223 8.45 13.10 -4.21
N LEU A 224 7.73 12.97 -5.33
CA LEU A 224 8.32 12.99 -6.67
C LEU A 224 9.08 14.30 -6.95
N LEU A 225 8.51 15.45 -6.57
CA LEU A 225 9.17 16.76 -6.73
C LEU A 225 10.42 16.88 -5.83
N ALA A 226 10.43 16.20 -4.69
CA ALA A 226 11.59 16.11 -3.81
C ALA A 226 12.63 15.04 -4.26
N GLY A 227 12.43 14.41 -5.42
CA GLY A 227 13.33 13.38 -5.96
C GLY A 227 13.17 12.01 -5.31
N LYS A 228 12.12 11.81 -4.52
CA LYS A 228 11.73 10.51 -3.95
C LYS A 228 10.74 9.83 -4.89
N PHE A 229 11.19 8.72 -5.47
CA PHE A 229 10.40 7.84 -6.31
C PHE A 229 9.73 6.78 -5.44
#